data_AF-A0A445HL08-F1
#
_entry.id   AF-A0A445HL08-F1
#
_cell.length_a   1.000
_cell.length_b   1.000
_cell.length_c   1.000
_cell.angle_alpha   90.00
_cell.angle_beta   90.00
_cell.angle_gamma   90.00
#
_symmetry.space_group_name_H-M   'P 1'
#
loop_
_entity.id
_entity.type
_entity.pdbx_description
1 polymer ?
#
loop_
_entity_poly.entity_id
_entity_poly.type
_entity_poly.pdbx_seq_one_letter_code
_entity_poly.pdbx_strand_id
1 'polypeptide(L)'
;ASQNGLIGITLNCHWFVPFSNDTLDHQASQRALDFMFGWFMQPLTTGNYPETMQSLLGSRLPNFTGAIQATYWILTELTTSIAIFIIF
;
A
#
# COMPACT_ATOMS: atom_id res chain seq x y z
N ALA A 1 1.33 17.42 30.17
CA ALA A 1 1.29 18.20 28.91
C ALA A 1 0.67 17.33 27.83
N SER A 2 -0.23 17.85 26.99
CA SER A 2 -0.77 17.13 25.83
C SER A 2 0.03 17.51 24.59
N GLN A 3 0.48 16.52 23.82
CA GLN A 3 1.42 16.71 22.70
C GLN A 3 0.76 17.40 21.49
N ASN A 4 -0.56 17.27 21.31
CA ASN A 4 -1.40 17.94 20.29
C ASN A 4 -0.84 17.90 18.83
N GLY A 5 0.08 16.99 18.53
CA GLY A 5 0.69 16.85 17.21
C GLY A 5 -0.15 15.97 16.29
N LEU A 6 0.04 16.16 14.98
CA LEU A 6 -0.55 15.32 13.93
C LEU A 6 0.55 14.46 13.30
N ILE A 7 0.23 13.20 13.03
CA ILE A 7 1.11 12.26 12.31
C ILE A 7 0.43 11.93 10.98
N GLY A 8 1.21 11.94 9.91
CA GLY A 8 0.76 11.55 8.57
C GLY A 8 1.84 10.76 7.85
N ILE A 9 1.49 10.25 6.68
CA ILE A 9 2.42 9.57 5.78
C ILE A 9 2.39 10.23 4.40
N THR A 10 3.46 10.06 3.64
CA THR A 10 3.55 10.54 2.25
C THR A 10 3.66 9.34 1.32
N LEU A 11 2.83 9.33 0.27
CA LEU A 11 2.82 8.27 -0.74
C LEU A 11 3.26 8.83 -2.09
N ASN A 12 4.14 8.11 -2.78
CA ASN A 12 4.41 8.38 -4.19
C ASN A 12 3.25 7.83 -5.02
N CYS A 13 2.69 8.66 -5.90
CA CYS A 13 1.60 8.26 -6.79
C CYS A 13 1.78 8.96 -8.14
N HIS A 14 1.88 8.15 -9.20
CA HIS A 14 1.81 8.63 -10.57
C HIS A 14 0.40 8.39 -11.12
N TRP A 15 -0.03 9.29 -11.99
CA TRP A 15 -1.26 9.08 -12.74
C TRP A 15 -1.00 8.12 -13.90
N PHE A 16 -1.86 7.11 -14.04
CA PHE A 16 -1.81 6.15 -15.14
C PHE A 16 -2.94 6.42 -16.12
N VAL A 17 -2.59 6.59 -17.39
CA VAL A 17 -3.53 6.77 -18.49
C VAL A 17 -3.60 5.45 -19.28
N PRO A 18 -4.79 4.97 -19.66
CA PRO A 18 -4.92 3.77 -20.48
C PRO A 18 -4.27 3.99 -21.85
N PHE A 19 -3.69 2.92 -22.42
CA PHE A 19 -3.01 2.99 -23.71
C PHE A 19 -3.98 3.25 -24.87
N SER A 20 -5.14 2.60 -24.84
CA SER A 20 -6.22 2.79 -25.82
C SER A 20 -7.58 2.92 -25.12
N ASN A 21 -8.66 3.03 -25.90
CA ASN A 21 -10.03 3.05 -25.37
C ASN A 21 -10.60 1.64 -25.09
N ASP A 22 -9.78 0.60 -25.23
CA ASP A 22 -10.20 -0.76 -24.94
C ASP A 22 -10.43 -0.95 -23.43
N THR A 23 -11.46 -1.72 -23.09
CA THR A 23 -11.81 -2.00 -21.69
C THR A 23 -10.65 -2.63 -20.92
N LEU A 24 -9.82 -3.44 -21.58
CA LEU A 24 -8.66 -4.07 -20.96
C LEU A 24 -7.58 -3.07 -20.55
N ASP A 25 -7.39 -2.00 -21.33
CA ASP A 25 -6.41 -0.96 -21.06
C ASP A 25 -6.88 -0.04 -19.92
N HIS A 26 -8.18 0.28 -19.87
CA HIS A 26 -8.79 0.98 -18.74
C HIS A 26 -8.68 0.18 -17.44
N GLN A 27 -8.94 -1.12 -17.50
CA GLN A 27 -8.73 -1.97 -16.34
C GLN A 27 -7.25 -2.02 -15.97
N ALA A 28 -6.32 -2.12 -16.94
CA ALA A 28 -4.90 -2.12 -16.67
C ALA A 28 -4.41 -0.84 -15.99
N SER A 29 -4.88 0.34 -16.42
CA SER A 29 -4.54 1.61 -15.77
C SER A 29 -5.10 1.68 -14.34
N GLN A 30 -6.31 1.17 -14.11
CA GLN A 30 -6.87 1.10 -12.75
C GLN A 30 -6.06 0.14 -11.86
N ARG A 31 -5.66 -1.02 -12.37
CA ARG A 31 -4.80 -1.95 -11.62
C ARG A 31 -3.47 -1.30 -11.27
N ALA A 32 -2.86 -0.52 -12.17
CA ALA A 32 -1.62 0.18 -11.88
C ALA A 32 -1.78 1.20 -10.74
N LEU A 33 -2.90 1.95 -10.72
CA LEU A 33 -3.23 2.86 -9.61
C LEU A 33 -3.46 2.10 -8.29
N ASP A 34 -4.18 0.98 -8.32
CA ASP A 34 -4.42 0.15 -7.14
C ASP A 34 -3.10 -0.36 -6.53
N PHE A 35 -2.15 -0.79 -7.37
CA PHE A 35 -0.85 -1.30 -6.90
C PHE A 35 0.14 -0.20 -6.49
N MET A 36 0.02 1.03 -7.00
CA MET A 36 0.92 2.12 -6.62
C MET A 36 0.41 2.90 -5.40
N PHE A 37 -0.87 3.26 -5.40
CA PHE A 37 -1.48 4.12 -4.40
C PHE A 37 -2.46 3.36 -3.50
N GLY A 38 -3.34 2.56 -4.10
CA GLY A 38 -4.37 1.81 -3.40
C GLY A 38 -3.82 0.86 -2.34
N TRP A 39 -2.65 0.26 -2.61
CA TRP A 39 -1.95 -0.64 -1.69
C TRP A 39 -1.84 -0.03 -0.29
N PHE A 40 -1.41 1.23 -0.19
CA PHE A 40 -1.22 1.89 1.11
C PHE A 40 -2.44 2.70 1.55
N MET A 41 -3.11 3.40 0.63
CA MET A 41 -4.21 4.29 0.99
C MET A 41 -5.47 3.54 1.42
N GLN A 42 -5.79 2.42 0.76
CA GLN A 42 -7.05 1.72 1.01
C GLN A 42 -7.08 1.02 2.38
N PRO A 43 -5.99 0.41 2.87
CA PRO A 43 -5.92 -0.07 4.25
C PRO A 43 -6.07 1.05 5.29
N LEU A 44 -5.53 2.24 5.03
CA LEU A 44 -5.62 3.36 5.98
C LEU A 44 -7.02 3.94 6.09
N THR A 45 -7.81 3.84 5.02
CA THR A 45 -9.16 4.42 4.93
C THR A 45 -10.26 3.40 5.22
N THR A 46 -10.12 2.17 4.71
CA THR A 46 -11.15 1.12 4.77
C THR A 46 -10.73 -0.11 5.57
N GLY A 47 -9.44 -0.22 5.96
CA GLY A 47 -8.91 -1.37 6.68
C GLY A 47 -8.59 -2.59 5.81
N ASN A 48 -8.78 -2.51 4.49
CA ASN A 48 -8.55 -3.62 3.57
C ASN A 48 -7.72 -3.19 2.35
N TYR A 49 -7.03 -4.14 1.73
CA TYR A 49 -6.36 -3.92 0.44
C TYR A 49 -7.37 -3.81 -0.71
N PRO A 50 -7.00 -3.22 -1.87
CA PRO A 50 -7.84 -3.23 -3.06
C PRO A 50 -8.24 -4.64 -3.49
N GLU A 51 -9.49 -4.82 -3.94
CA GLU A 51 -10.00 -6.13 -4.41
C GLU A 51 -9.16 -6.71 -5.55
N THR A 52 -8.68 -5.85 -6.44
CA THR A 52 -7.74 -6.21 -7.50
C THR A 52 -6.49 -6.88 -6.94
N MET A 53 -5.92 -6.35 -5.85
CA MET A 53 -4.73 -6.91 -5.23
C MET A 53 -5.03 -8.23 -4.52
N GLN A 54 -6.15 -8.29 -3.81
CA GLN A 54 -6.59 -9.51 -3.12
C GLN A 54 -6.78 -10.67 -4.11
N SER A 55 -7.44 -10.41 -5.24
CA SER A 55 -7.68 -11.42 -6.28
C SER A 55 -6.41 -11.87 -7.00
N LEU A 56 -5.47 -10.95 -7.28
CA LEU A 56 -4.24 -11.28 -8.01
C LEU A 56 -3.15 -11.91 -7.15
N LEU A 57 -3.00 -11.46 -5.89
CA LEU A 57 -1.92 -11.90 -5.02
C LEU A 57 -2.33 -13.06 -4.12
N GLY A 58 -3.62 -13.18 -3.78
CA GLY A 58 -4.17 -14.24 -2.96
C GLY A 58 -3.34 -14.46 -1.69
N SER A 59 -2.84 -15.69 -1.52
CA SER A 59 -2.04 -16.09 -0.34
C SER A 59 -0.73 -15.32 -0.12
N ARG A 60 -0.20 -14.63 -1.15
CA ARG A 60 1.01 -13.82 -1.02
C ARG A 60 0.75 -12.49 -0.34
N LEU A 61 -0.49 -12.03 -0.32
CA LEU A 61 -0.88 -10.79 0.33
C LEU A 61 -1.16 -11.09 1.80
N PRO A 62 -0.43 -10.46 2.75
CA PRO A 62 -0.70 -10.66 4.17
C PRO A 62 -2.13 -10.26 4.50
N ASN A 63 -2.81 -11.07 5.31
CA ASN A 63 -4.12 -10.68 5.81
C ASN A 63 -3.95 -9.72 6.98
N PHE A 64 -4.84 -8.71 7.07
CA PHE A 64 -4.95 -7.89 8.27
C PHE A 64 -5.59 -8.73 9.40
N THR A 65 -4.78 -9.57 10.03
CA THR A 65 -5.20 -10.35 11.20
C THR A 65 -5.03 -9.51 12.47
N GLY A 66 -6.01 -8.66 12.75
CA GLY A 66 -6.11 -7.90 14.00
C GLY A 66 -5.06 -6.81 14.21
N ALA A 67 -5.30 -5.96 15.22
CA ALA A 67 -4.59 -4.71 15.49
C ALA A 67 -3.09 -4.84 15.83
N ILE A 68 -2.59 -6.05 16.07
CA ILE A 68 -1.24 -6.28 16.60
C ILE A 68 -0.28 -6.69 15.49
N GLN A 69 -0.68 -7.52 14.53
CA GLN A 69 0.24 -8.06 13.52
C GLN A 69 0.67 -7.02 12.47
N ALA A 70 -0.23 -6.10 12.09
CA ALA A 70 0.05 -5.06 11.09
C ALA A 70 1.12 -4.07 11.57
N THR A 71 1.08 -3.70 12.85
CA THR A 71 2.07 -2.81 13.48
C THR A 71 3.44 -3.47 13.53
N TYR A 72 3.52 -4.76 13.87
CA TYR A 72 4.78 -5.50 13.83
C TYR A 72 5.35 -5.60 12.42
N TRP A 73 4.50 -5.84 11.40
CA TRP A 73 4.96 -6.01 10.02
C TRP A 73 5.55 -4.73 9.42
N ILE A 74 4.89 -3.59 9.63
CA ILE A 74 5.36 -2.28 9.18
C ILE A 74 6.69 -1.90 9.87
N LEU A 75 6.80 -2.17 11.19
CA LEU A 75 8.04 -1.91 11.92
C LEU A 75 9.18 -2.83 11.45
N THR A 76 8.89 -4.09 11.08
CA THR A 76 9.93 -4.99 10.55
C THR A 76 10.42 -4.61 9.16
N GLU A 77 9.55 -4.18 8.24
CA GLU A 77 10.01 -3.73 6.91
C GLU A 77 10.80 -2.42 6.97
N LEU A 78 10.35 -1.46 7.79
CA LEU A 78 11.03 -0.18 7.97
C LEU A 78 12.40 -0.35 8.65
N THR A 79 12.52 -1.22 9.64
CA THR A 79 13.82 -1.48 10.31
C THR A 79 14.81 -2.19 9.40
N THR A 80 14.35 -3.13 8.57
CA THR A 80 15.23 -3.83 7.62
C THR A 80 15.73 -2.90 6.52
N SER A 81 14.89 -1.96 6.06
CA SER A 81 15.27 -0.96 5.06
C SER A 81 16.22 0.12 5.60
N ILE A 82 16.06 0.54 6.85
CA ILE A 82 16.95 1.51 7.49
C ILE A 82 18.30 0.88 7.87
N ALA A 83 18.32 -0.40 8.26
CA ALA A 83 19.57 -1.11 8.59
C ALA A 83 20.52 -1.26 7.38
N ILE A 84 19.98 -1.36 6.16
CA ILE A 84 20.78 -1.40 4.92
C ILE A 84 21.44 -0.04 4.63
N PHE A 85 20.84 1.07 5.08
CA PHE A 85 21.35 2.43 4.86
C PHE A 85 22.36 2.91 5.91
N ILE A 86 22.56 2.17 7.01
CA ILE A 86 23.55 2.52 8.07
C ILE A 86 24.84 1.68 7.92
N ILE A 87 24.89 0.73 6.98
CA ILE A 87 26.03 -0.16 6.75
C ILE A 87 26.81 0.19 5.44
N PHE A 88 26.43 1.25 4.74
CA PHE A 88 27.19 1.85 3.63
C PHE A 88 27.33 3.36 3.84
#